data_AF-A0A3A8IEY4-F1
#
_entry.id   AF-A0A3A8IEY4-F1
#
_cell.length_a   1.000
_cell.length_b   1.000
_cell.length_c   1.000
_cell.angle_alpha   90.00
_cell.angle_beta   90.00
_cell.angle_gamma   90.00
#
_symmetry.space_group_name_H-M   'P 1'
#
loop_
_entity.id
_entity.type
_entity.pdbx_description
1 polymer ?
#
loop_
_entity_poly.entity_id
_entity_poly.type
_entity_poly.pdbx_seq_one_letter_code
_entity_poly.pdbx_strand_id
1 'polypeptide(L)'
;TGLGILVAEFARPTAGQVSLANSGGLWAGVVAGLLLGTQSHGDTRAFFGIEQGVVGAGLITFALVSRHLDISRGRVLLIDAGGILGGLMGLSALFLLLDDDHGDALLVGTAVGVLAGLGTATFLTRDFDAPDNTPAVSVVPAAMGRHGGMGLAVLGQF
;
A
#
# COMPACT_ATOMS: atom_id res chain seq x y z
N THR A 1 11.23 3.76 17.87
CA THR A 1 12.65 3.68 18.32
C THR A 1 13.30 5.04 18.14
N GLY A 2 14.34 5.39 18.91
CA GLY A 2 15.01 6.69 18.81
C GLY A 2 15.60 7.00 17.44
N LEU A 3 16.08 5.98 16.71
CA LEU A 3 16.53 6.09 15.32
C LEU A 3 15.41 6.55 14.37
N GLY A 4 14.17 6.08 14.56
CA GLY A 4 13.03 6.51 13.75
C GLY A 4 12.67 7.99 13.94
N ILE A 5 12.82 8.50 15.17
CA ILE A 5 12.59 9.92 15.48
C ILE A 5 13.67 10.78 14.82
N LEU A 6 14.95 10.37 14.88
CA LEU A 6 16.04 11.08 14.23
C LEU A 6 15.86 11.14 12.70
N VAL A 7 15.50 10.01 12.07
CA VAL A 7 15.22 9.99 10.63
C VAL A 7 14.02 10.89 10.28
N ALA A 8 12.97 10.89 11.10
CA ALA A 8 11.81 11.76 10.88
C ALA A 8 12.17 13.25 10.99
N GLU A 9 12.99 13.65 11.96
CA GLU A 9 13.41 15.03 12.17
C GLU A 9 14.32 15.54 11.03
N PHE A 10 15.27 14.73 10.57
CA PHE A 10 16.23 15.14 9.55
C PHE A 10 15.70 14.98 8.11
N ALA A 11 14.98 13.90 7.81
CA ALA A 11 14.52 13.62 6.45
C ALA A 11 13.11 14.17 6.17
N ARG A 12 12.32 14.47 7.20
CA ARG A 12 10.94 14.98 7.12
C ARG A 12 10.10 14.31 6.02
N PRO A 13 9.99 12.98 6.01
CA PRO A 13 9.29 12.27 4.95
C PRO A 13 7.80 12.62 4.96
N THR A 14 7.19 12.69 3.77
CA THR A 14 5.74 12.88 3.65
C THR A 14 4.98 11.63 4.11
N ALA A 15 3.70 11.79 4.44
CA ALA A 15 2.84 10.66 4.82
C ALA A 15 2.78 9.59 3.73
N GLY A 16 2.77 9.98 2.45
CA GLY A 16 2.77 9.03 1.34
C GLY A 16 4.10 8.32 1.15
N GLN A 17 5.24 8.99 1.40
CA GLN A 17 6.55 8.34 1.38
C GLN A 17 6.69 7.26 2.44
N VAL A 18 6.24 7.54 3.67
CA VAL A 18 6.22 6.55 4.76
C VAL A 18 5.26 5.40 4.42
N SER A 19 4.08 5.72 3.88
CA SER A 19 3.10 4.72 3.48
C SER A 19 3.65 3.80 2.40
N LEU A 20 4.31 4.34 1.37
CA LEU A 20 4.86 3.56 0.26
C LEU A 20 6.02 2.66 0.73
N ALA A 21 6.91 3.17 1.59
CA ALA A 21 7.97 2.37 2.19
C ALA A 21 7.39 1.17 2.95
N ASN A 22 6.40 1.42 3.83
CA ASN A 22 5.75 0.39 4.62
C ASN A 22 5.02 -0.65 3.75
N SER A 23 4.27 -0.18 2.74
CA SER A 23 3.58 -1.03 1.76
C SER A 23 4.59 -1.92 1.01
N GLY A 24 5.70 -1.36 0.54
CA GLY A 24 6.76 -2.09 -0.14
C GLY A 24 7.37 -3.21 0.72
N GLY A 25 7.65 -2.94 1.99
CA GLY A 25 8.11 -3.94 2.95
C GLY A 25 7.10 -5.06 3.17
N LEU A 26 5.84 -4.69 3.44
CA LEU A 26 4.75 -5.62 3.70
C LEU A 26 4.52 -6.56 2.51
N TRP A 27 4.34 -6.01 1.30
CA TRP A 27 4.04 -6.81 0.12
C TRP A 27 5.22 -7.64 -0.35
N ALA A 28 6.45 -7.16 -0.19
CA ALA A 28 7.64 -7.97 -0.41
C ALA A 28 7.65 -9.19 0.53
N GLY A 29 7.35 -9.00 1.81
CA GLY A 29 7.21 -10.08 2.79
C GLY A 29 6.09 -11.06 2.46
N VAL A 30 4.89 -10.56 2.12
CA VAL A 30 3.74 -11.40 1.73
C VAL A 30 4.08 -12.26 0.51
N VAL A 31 4.63 -11.67 -0.56
CA VAL A 31 4.98 -12.42 -1.77
C VAL A 31 6.10 -13.42 -1.47
N ALA A 32 7.14 -13.02 -0.73
CA ALA A 32 8.21 -13.93 -0.34
C ALA A 32 7.69 -15.09 0.52
N GLY A 33 6.84 -14.83 1.50
CA GLY A 33 6.25 -15.84 2.37
C GLY A 33 5.39 -16.84 1.59
N LEU A 34 4.56 -16.36 0.66
CA LEU A 34 3.77 -17.23 -0.22
C LEU A 34 4.67 -18.14 -1.07
N LEU A 35 5.71 -17.59 -1.69
CA LEU A 35 6.62 -18.36 -2.55
C LEU A 35 7.51 -19.31 -1.75
N LEU A 36 8.06 -18.87 -0.61
CA LEU A 36 8.83 -19.73 0.30
C LEU A 36 7.98 -20.84 0.89
N GLY A 37 6.67 -20.61 1.07
CA GLY A 37 5.71 -21.62 1.50
C GLY A 37 5.72 -22.86 0.61
N THR A 38 5.91 -22.67 -0.70
CA THR A 38 6.03 -23.79 -1.68
C THR A 38 7.29 -24.64 -1.50
N GLN A 39 8.28 -24.11 -0.78
CA GLN A 39 9.58 -24.75 -0.58
C GLN A 39 9.79 -25.17 0.88
N SER A 40 8.80 -25.01 1.76
CA SER A 40 9.00 -25.19 3.20
C SER A 40 9.20 -26.66 3.57
N HIS A 41 10.47 -27.08 3.68
CA HIS A 41 10.89 -28.40 4.15
C HIS A 41 11.07 -28.46 5.69
N GLY A 42 10.49 -27.51 6.44
CA GLY A 42 10.45 -27.54 7.91
C GLY A 42 11.51 -26.71 8.65
N ASP A 43 12.39 -25.97 7.96
CA ASP A 43 13.31 -25.02 8.62
C ASP A 43 12.65 -23.65 8.84
N THR A 44 11.93 -23.54 9.95
CA THR A 44 11.26 -22.31 10.38
C THR A 44 12.24 -21.14 10.60
N ARG A 45 13.49 -21.41 11.01
CA ARG A 45 14.47 -20.33 11.27
C ARG A 45 14.96 -19.73 9.96
N ALA A 46 15.28 -20.57 8.98
CA ALA A 46 15.63 -20.09 7.65
C ALA A 46 14.47 -19.33 7.00
N PHE A 47 13.24 -19.84 7.14
CA PHE A 47 12.03 -19.16 6.62
C PHE A 47 11.90 -17.73 7.13
N PHE A 48 11.88 -17.53 8.46
CA PHE A 48 11.77 -16.18 9.03
C PHE A 48 13.01 -15.33 8.76
N GLY A 49 14.20 -15.91 8.72
CA GLY A 49 15.42 -15.17 8.40
C GLY A 49 15.39 -14.57 6.99
N ILE A 50 14.97 -15.36 6.00
CA ILE A 50 14.83 -14.89 4.61
C ILE A 50 13.67 -13.89 4.51
N GLU A 51 12.51 -14.20 5.10
CA GLU A 51 11.33 -13.33 5.06
C GLU A 51 11.63 -11.94 5.63
N GLN A 52 12.26 -11.85 6.80
CA GLN A 52 12.67 -10.58 7.41
C GLN A 52 13.71 -9.83 6.55
N GLY A 53 14.63 -10.57 5.92
CA GLY A 53 15.57 -10.00 4.96
C GLY A 53 14.87 -9.34 3.77
N VAL A 54 13.86 -10.00 3.21
CA VAL A 54 13.08 -9.49 2.07
C VAL A 54 12.19 -8.31 2.49
N VAL A 55 11.53 -8.37 3.65
CA VAL A 55 10.78 -7.23 4.21
C VAL A 55 11.68 -6.02 4.37
N GLY A 56 12.87 -6.20 4.97
CA GLY A 56 13.86 -5.14 5.13
C GLY A 56 14.32 -4.56 3.79
N ALA A 57 14.59 -5.41 2.81
CA ALA A 57 14.95 -4.96 1.46
C ALA A 57 13.80 -4.19 0.78
N GLY A 58 12.55 -4.63 0.94
CA GLY A 58 11.36 -3.94 0.46
C GLY A 58 11.18 -2.56 1.10
N LEU A 59 11.29 -2.47 2.42
CA LEU A 59 11.24 -1.22 3.17
C LEU A 59 12.28 -0.22 2.65
N ILE A 60 13.54 -0.65 2.54
CA ILE A 60 14.65 0.22 2.09
C ILE A 60 14.44 0.65 0.64
N THR A 61 14.10 -0.30 -0.23
CA THR A 61 13.90 -0.02 -1.67
C THR A 61 12.79 1.01 -1.86
N PHE A 62 11.63 0.80 -1.25
CA PHE A 62 10.51 1.72 -1.41
C PHE A 62 10.68 3.03 -0.63
N ALA A 63 11.46 3.06 0.46
CA ALA A 63 11.88 4.31 1.10
C ALA A 63 12.81 5.16 0.22
N LEU A 64 13.62 4.54 -0.65
CA LEU A 64 14.48 5.25 -1.60
C LEU A 64 13.71 5.69 -2.85
N VAL A 65 12.86 4.81 -3.39
CA VAL A 65 12.01 5.11 -4.55
C VAL A 65 11.04 6.23 -4.24
N SER A 66 10.40 6.22 -3.06
CA SER A 66 9.39 7.22 -2.68
C SER A 66 9.91 8.65 -2.64
N ARG A 67 11.22 8.87 -2.49
CA ARG A 67 11.83 10.21 -2.53
C ARG A 67 11.66 10.91 -3.88
N HIS A 68 11.42 10.16 -4.93
CA HIS A 68 11.32 10.65 -6.31
C HIS A 68 9.87 10.65 -6.82
N LEU A 69 8.91 10.32 -5.96
CA LEU A 69 7.50 10.22 -6.31
C LEU A 69 6.71 11.20 -5.45
N ASP A 70 5.89 12.02 -6.09
CA ASP A 70 4.79 12.70 -5.41
C ASP A 70 3.63 11.71 -5.32
N ILE A 71 3.52 11.07 -4.17
CA ILE A 71 2.54 10.02 -3.92
C ILE A 71 1.83 10.32 -2.60
N SER A 72 0.50 10.30 -2.60
CA SER A 72 -0.26 10.45 -1.37
C SER A 72 -0.43 9.12 -0.64
N ARG A 73 -0.69 9.21 0.66
CA ARG A 73 -1.11 8.06 1.46
C ARG A 73 -2.40 7.43 0.93
N GLY A 74 -3.31 8.23 0.37
CA GLY A 74 -4.56 7.76 -0.21
C GLY A 74 -4.33 6.87 -1.43
N ARG A 75 -3.42 7.28 -2.32
CA ARG A 75 -3.02 6.47 -3.48
C ARG A 75 -2.40 5.13 -3.07
N VAL A 76 -1.51 5.13 -2.07
CA VAL A 76 -0.89 3.88 -1.57
C VAL A 76 -1.96 2.91 -1.01
N LEU A 77 -2.96 3.43 -0.28
CA LEU A 77 -4.07 2.59 0.22
C LEU A 77 -4.84 1.90 -0.92
N LEU A 78 -5.07 2.60 -2.03
CA LEU A 78 -5.72 2.02 -3.22
C LEU A 78 -4.83 0.95 -3.88
N ILE A 79 -3.51 1.18 -3.93
CA ILE A 79 -2.54 0.19 -4.42
C ILE A 79 -2.60 -1.06 -3.52
N ASP A 80 -2.55 -0.91 -2.20
CA ASP A 80 -2.65 -2.00 -1.24
C ASP A 80 -3.94 -2.80 -1.40
N ALA A 81 -5.07 -2.11 -1.56
CA ALA A 81 -6.35 -2.75 -1.84
C ALA A 81 -6.31 -3.57 -3.15
N GLY A 82 -5.63 -3.05 -4.18
CA GLY A 82 -5.36 -3.76 -5.42
C GLY A 82 -4.58 -5.06 -5.20
N GLY A 83 -3.54 -5.04 -4.35
CA GLY A 83 -2.79 -6.23 -3.97
C GLY A 83 -3.66 -7.29 -3.28
N ILE A 84 -4.52 -6.89 -2.35
CA ILE A 84 -5.46 -7.79 -1.66
C ILE A 84 -6.43 -8.43 -2.66
N LEU A 85 -7.11 -7.61 -3.46
CA LEU A 85 -8.09 -8.08 -4.44
C LEU A 85 -7.43 -8.99 -5.49
N GLY A 86 -6.24 -8.63 -5.97
CA GLY A 86 -5.46 -9.43 -6.89
C GLY A 86 -5.09 -10.79 -6.28
N GLY A 87 -4.61 -10.81 -5.04
CA GLY A 87 -4.28 -12.05 -4.33
C GLY A 87 -5.49 -12.97 -4.16
N LEU A 88 -6.62 -12.42 -3.74
CA LEU A 88 -7.88 -13.17 -3.62
C LEU A 88 -8.34 -13.72 -4.97
N MET A 89 -8.27 -12.93 -6.04
CA MET A 89 -8.62 -13.42 -7.39
C MET A 89 -7.68 -14.53 -7.86
N GLY A 90 -6.37 -14.40 -7.63
CA GLY A 90 -5.38 -15.42 -7.99
C GLY A 90 -5.61 -16.73 -7.23
N LEU A 91 -5.87 -16.65 -5.94
CA LEU A 91 -6.24 -17.79 -5.09
C LEU A 91 -7.53 -18.45 -5.61
N SER A 92 -8.60 -17.67 -5.75
CA SER A 92 -9.91 -18.19 -6.18
C SER A 92 -9.86 -18.81 -7.58
N ALA A 93 -9.12 -18.20 -8.51
CA ALA A 93 -8.98 -18.75 -9.86
C ALA A 93 -8.34 -20.14 -9.81
N LEU A 94 -7.21 -20.31 -9.12
CA LEU A 94 -6.55 -21.62 -9.08
C LEU A 94 -7.31 -22.64 -8.23
N PHE A 95 -7.96 -22.21 -7.15
CA PHE A 95 -8.83 -23.07 -6.36
C PHE A 95 -9.94 -23.67 -7.24
N LEU A 96 -10.59 -22.87 -8.09
CA LEU A 96 -11.63 -23.36 -8.99
C LEU A 96 -11.10 -24.24 -10.14
N LEU A 97 -9.83 -24.07 -10.54
CA LEU A 97 -9.22 -24.82 -11.64
C LEU A 97 -8.58 -26.14 -11.19
N LEU A 98 -8.01 -26.17 -9.99
CA LEU A 98 -7.12 -27.24 -9.53
C LEU A 98 -7.58 -27.91 -8.22
N ASP A 99 -8.62 -27.38 -7.57
CA ASP A 99 -9.06 -27.79 -6.23
C ASP A 99 -7.97 -27.57 -5.14
N ASP A 100 -8.21 -28.02 -3.91
CA ASP A 100 -7.33 -27.78 -2.75
C ASP A 100 -6.13 -28.73 -2.65
N ASP A 101 -6.10 -29.84 -3.39
CA ASP A 101 -4.98 -30.79 -3.45
C ASP A 101 -3.68 -30.17 -4.02
N HIS A 102 -3.77 -29.00 -4.65
CA HIS A 102 -2.65 -28.31 -5.31
C HIS A 102 -2.17 -27.07 -4.53
N GLY A 103 -1.90 -27.23 -3.24
CA GLY A 103 -1.52 -26.14 -2.33
C GLY A 103 -0.40 -25.21 -2.85
N ASP A 104 0.66 -25.76 -3.43
CA ASP A 104 1.74 -24.95 -4.01
C ASP A 104 1.26 -24.07 -5.16
N ALA A 105 0.40 -24.61 -6.03
CA ALA A 105 -0.19 -23.84 -7.12
C ALA A 105 -1.04 -22.70 -6.54
N LEU A 106 -1.86 -22.96 -5.51
CA LEU A 106 -2.66 -21.92 -4.85
C LEU A 106 -1.79 -20.79 -4.27
N LEU A 107 -0.67 -21.12 -3.62
CA LEU A 107 0.27 -20.12 -3.10
C LEU A 107 0.90 -19.29 -4.22
N VAL A 108 1.35 -19.93 -5.30
CA VAL A 108 1.92 -19.24 -6.47
C VAL A 108 0.88 -18.36 -7.15
N GLY A 109 -0.34 -18.86 -7.36
CA GLY A 109 -1.44 -18.09 -7.95
C GLY A 109 -1.82 -16.89 -7.12
N THR A 110 -1.84 -17.04 -5.79
CA THR A 110 -2.05 -15.92 -4.86
C THR A 110 -0.94 -14.88 -5.01
N ALA A 111 0.33 -15.30 -5.03
CA ALA A 111 1.47 -14.40 -5.17
C ALA A 111 1.45 -13.63 -6.51
N VAL A 112 1.17 -14.33 -7.61
CA VAL A 112 1.02 -13.73 -8.94
C VAL A 112 -0.16 -12.75 -8.96
N GLY A 113 -1.28 -13.14 -8.35
CA GLY A 113 -2.47 -12.31 -8.20
C GLY A 113 -2.16 -11.02 -7.44
N VAL A 114 -1.45 -11.10 -6.31
CA VAL A 114 -1.00 -9.93 -5.54
C VAL A 114 -0.19 -8.97 -6.42
N LEU A 115 0.83 -9.48 -7.12
CA LEU A 115 1.68 -8.66 -7.98
C LEU A 115 0.89 -8.01 -9.13
N ALA A 116 0.01 -8.77 -9.78
CA ALA A 116 -0.86 -8.25 -10.83
C ALA A 116 -1.82 -7.17 -10.30
N GLY A 117 -2.39 -7.37 -9.12
CA GLY A 117 -3.28 -6.43 -8.44
C GLY A 117 -2.58 -5.13 -8.06
N LEU A 118 -1.39 -5.23 -7.43
CA LEU A 118 -0.54 -4.09 -7.10
C LEU A 118 -0.16 -3.30 -8.37
N GLY A 119 0.31 -3.99 -9.41
CA GLY A 119 0.70 -3.37 -10.67
C GLY A 119 -0.48 -2.68 -11.37
N THR A 120 -1.63 -3.35 -11.42
CA THR A 120 -2.86 -2.80 -12.01
C THR A 120 -3.34 -1.57 -11.26
N ALA A 121 -3.43 -1.63 -9.93
CA ALA A 121 -3.84 -0.48 -9.12
C ALA A 121 -2.83 0.67 -9.21
N THR A 122 -1.53 0.38 -9.26
CA THR A 122 -0.49 1.39 -9.49
C THR A 122 -0.68 2.11 -10.83
N PHE A 123 -1.01 1.37 -11.89
CA PHE A 123 -1.27 1.92 -13.22
C PHE A 123 -2.56 2.75 -13.24
N LEU A 124 -3.66 2.23 -12.70
CA LEU A 124 -4.97 2.90 -12.70
C LEU A 124 -4.99 4.16 -11.82
N THR A 125 -4.19 4.19 -10.75
CA THR A 125 -4.12 5.33 -9.84
C THR A 125 -2.99 6.30 -10.18
N ARG A 126 -2.34 6.16 -11.35
CA ARG A 126 -1.14 6.94 -11.69
C ARG A 126 -1.34 8.46 -11.64
N ASP A 127 -2.55 8.90 -11.94
CA ASP A 127 -2.95 10.31 -12.00
C ASP A 127 -3.72 10.75 -10.74
N PHE A 128 -3.82 9.91 -9.70
CA PHE A 128 -4.61 10.17 -8.49
C PHE A 128 -4.12 11.39 -7.69
N ASP A 129 -2.82 11.67 -7.74
CA ASP A 129 -2.18 12.79 -7.03
C ASP A 129 -1.92 14.00 -7.95
N ALA A 130 -2.44 13.99 -9.18
CA ALA A 130 -2.26 15.10 -10.09
C ALA A 130 -2.97 16.36 -9.53
N PRO A 131 -2.39 17.57 -9.72
CA PRO A 131 -3.05 18.80 -9.33
C PRO A 131 -4.41 18.93 -10.02
N ASP A 132 -5.47 18.91 -9.22
CA ASP A 132 -6.82 19.16 -9.70
C ASP A 132 -6.93 20.62 -10.16
N ASN A 133 -7.17 20.84 -11.46
CA ASN A 133 -7.65 22.12 -11.98
C ASN A 133 -9.16 22.32 -11.68
N THR A 134 -9.75 21.44 -10.88
CA THR A 134 -11.15 21.47 -10.50
C THR A 134 -11.35 22.49 -9.37
N PRO A 135 -12.29 23.45 -9.49
CA PRO A 135 -12.56 24.43 -8.45
C PRO A 135 -12.85 23.74 -7.11
N ALA A 136 -11.95 23.92 -6.15
CA ALA A 136 -12.14 23.36 -4.82
C ALA A 136 -13.24 24.15 -4.10
N VAL A 137 -14.28 23.45 -3.67
CA VAL A 137 -15.37 24.00 -2.86
C VAL A 137 -15.21 23.45 -1.45
N SER A 138 -14.85 24.31 -0.50
CA SER A 138 -14.84 23.95 0.91
C SER A 138 -16.13 24.43 1.58
N VAL A 139 -16.74 23.53 2.36
CA VAL A 139 -17.87 23.87 3.23
C VAL A 139 -17.33 23.90 4.65
N VAL A 140 -17.27 25.09 5.25
CA VAL A 140 -16.81 25.28 6.62
C VAL A 140 -17.96 25.69 7.53
N PRO A 141 -18.06 25.12 8.75
CA PRO A 141 -18.99 25.61 9.75
C PRO A 141 -18.71 27.09 10.03
N ALA A 142 -19.72 27.93 9.84
CA ALA A 142 -19.63 29.36 10.12
C ALA A 142 -20.45 29.67 11.38
N ALA A 143 -19.77 30.22 12.39
CA ALA A 143 -20.46 30.83 13.52
C ALA A 143 -21.10 32.14 13.03
N MET A 144 -22.43 32.18 12.93
CA MET A 144 -23.13 33.45 12.64
C MET A 144 -23.14 34.30 13.92
N GLY A 145 -22.62 35.53 13.79
CA GLY A 145 -22.40 36.45 14.90
C GLY A 145 -23.66 36.76 15.73
N ARG A 146 -23.42 37.27 16.95
CA ARG A 146 -24.28 37.82 18.04
C ARG A 146 -25.65 37.16 18.36
N HIS A 147 -26.27 36.35 17.50
CA HIS A 147 -27.55 35.67 17.74
C HIS A 147 -27.45 34.12 17.67
N GLY A 148 -26.24 33.55 17.56
CA GLY A 148 -25.96 32.17 17.96
C GLY A 148 -26.46 31.06 17.03
N GLY A 149 -26.52 31.31 15.71
CA GLY A 149 -26.82 30.27 14.73
C GLY A 149 -25.57 29.56 14.20
N MET A 150 -25.62 28.23 14.06
CA MET A 150 -24.67 27.50 13.21
C MET A 150 -25.10 27.62 11.74
N GLY A 151 -24.23 28.16 10.89
CA GLY A 151 -24.41 28.21 9.44
C GLY A 151 -23.33 27.42 8.71
N LEU A 152 -23.49 27.24 7.40
CA LEU A 152 -22.46 26.71 6.51
C LEU A 152 -22.00 27.84 5.60
N ALA A 153 -20.69 28.07 5.52
CA ALA A 153 -20.08 28.94 4.52
C ALA A 153 -19.49 28.09 3.40
N VAL A 154 -19.76 28.49 2.17
CA VAL A 154 -19.19 27.87 0.96
C VAL A 154 -18.10 28.81 0.45
N LEU A 155 -16.86 28.36 0.47
CA LEU A 155 -15.72 29.06 -0.11
C LEU A 155 -15.28 28.29 -1.36
N GLY A 156 -15.36 28.95 -2.51
CA GLY A 156 -14.84 28.46 -3.78
C GLY A 156 -13.60 29.25 -4.19
N GLN A 157 -12.59 28.56 -4.69
CA GLN A 157 -11.47 29.17 -5.42
C GLN A 157 -11.72 28.91 -6.92
N PHE A 158 -12.01 29.97 -7.66
CA PHE A 158 -12.36 29.95 -9.09
C PHE A 158 -11.22 30.50 -9.94
#